data_AF-A0A960IMB9-F1
#
_entry.id   AF-A0A960IMB9-F1
#
_cell.length_a   1.000
_cell.length_b   1.000
_cell.length_c   1.000
_cell.angle_alpha   90.00
_cell.angle_beta   90.00
_cell.angle_gamma   90.00
#
_symmetry.space_group_name_H-M   'P 1'
#
loop_
_entity.id
_entity.type
_entity.pdbx_description
1 polymer ?
#
loop_
_entity_poly.entity_id
_entity_poly.type
_entity_poly.pdbx_seq_one_letter_code
_entity_poly.pdbx_strand_id
1 'polypeptide(L)'
;MTAGPTPELDSTLAELPLLARTRASWAPLAAEHLDQFLADHAVCEQQVAQYALSLVGFYPEDLELAERAGALAAEEVQHFRRVVAILGSRGGSLAGRRANPWAQRLRARLELGREPWTKVDRLLFGALIEARSCERFQLLADGLAGDEPEVAALYGSLLASEARHHGLYLALATELVGRPAMERRLEVLSAEEARIVGEPWEGVRLHAG
;
A
#
# COMPACT_ATOMS: atom_id res chain seq x y z
N MET A 1 24.75 -0.58 17.88
CA MET A 1 23.80 -1.58 18.41
C MET A 1 22.49 -1.33 17.70
N THR A 2 22.21 -2.07 16.63
CA THR A 2 20.94 -1.96 15.90
C THR A 2 19.85 -2.50 16.81
N ALA A 3 18.91 -1.64 17.21
CA ALA A 3 17.68 -2.13 17.82
C ALA A 3 17.01 -3.03 16.78
N GLY A 4 16.92 -4.33 17.05
CA GLY A 4 16.13 -5.23 16.23
C GLY A 4 14.66 -4.80 16.24
N PRO A 5 13.88 -5.19 15.23
CA PRO A 5 12.47 -4.83 15.17
C PRO A 5 11.75 -5.28 16.46
N THR A 6 10.88 -4.43 16.97
CA THR A 6 10.12 -4.68 18.20
C THR A 6 9.14 -5.85 17.99
N PRO A 7 8.93 -6.76 18.96
CA PRO A 7 8.14 -7.99 18.79
C PRO A 7 6.69 -7.81 18.29
N GLU A 8 6.06 -6.66 18.56
CA GLU A 8 4.70 -6.32 18.11
C GLU A 8 4.61 -6.02 16.60
N LEU A 9 5.70 -5.55 15.99
CA LEU A 9 5.76 -5.26 14.55
C LEU A 9 5.98 -6.54 13.72
N ASP A 10 6.77 -7.49 14.23
CA ASP A 10 6.95 -8.82 13.61
C ASP A 10 5.63 -9.60 13.54
N SER A 11 4.77 -9.50 14.57
CA SER A 11 3.42 -10.08 14.50
C SER A 11 2.51 -9.36 13.50
N THR A 12 2.65 -8.05 13.34
CA THR A 12 1.87 -7.25 12.38
C THR A 12 2.19 -7.62 10.94
N LEU A 13 3.46 -7.90 10.63
CA LEU A 13 3.90 -8.38 9.31
C LEU A 13 3.55 -9.85 9.02
N ALA A 14 3.27 -10.65 10.05
CA ALA A 14 2.88 -12.06 9.89
C ALA A 14 1.41 -12.20 9.45
N GLU A 15 0.59 -11.17 9.66
CA GLU A 15 -0.83 -11.16 9.32
C GLU A 15 -1.13 -10.53 7.95
N LEU A 16 -0.12 -9.98 7.27
CA LEU A 16 -0.30 -9.38 5.95
C LEU A 16 -0.67 -10.45 4.91
N PRO A 17 -1.63 -10.16 4.01
CA PRO A 17 -2.06 -11.10 2.97
C PRO A 17 -1.08 -11.16 1.78
N LEU A 18 0.21 -11.33 2.04
CA LEU A 18 1.28 -11.33 1.04
C LEU A 18 1.93 -12.71 0.96
N LEU A 19 1.98 -13.29 -0.26
CA LEU A 19 2.57 -14.62 -0.46
C LEU A 19 4.05 -14.59 -0.84
N ALA A 20 4.60 -13.41 -1.15
CA ALA A 20 6.02 -13.21 -1.37
C ALA A 20 6.53 -12.04 -0.52
N ARG A 21 7.71 -12.23 0.09
CA ARG A 21 8.43 -11.15 0.77
C ARG A 21 9.06 -10.20 -0.24
N THR A 22 9.13 -8.92 0.10
CA THR A 22 9.96 -7.97 -0.65
C THR A 22 11.41 -8.46 -0.66
N ARG A 23 12.07 -8.37 -1.82
CA ARG A 23 13.47 -8.77 -1.99
C ARG A 23 14.38 -7.94 -1.10
N ALA A 24 15.38 -8.56 -0.50
CA ALA A 24 16.35 -7.88 0.37
C ALA A 24 17.11 -6.74 -0.33
N SER A 25 17.26 -6.80 -1.66
CA SER A 25 17.90 -5.75 -2.47
C SER A 25 17.03 -4.51 -2.69
N TRP A 26 15.72 -4.59 -2.45
CA TRP A 26 14.77 -3.51 -2.78
C TRP A 26 14.95 -2.28 -1.89
N ALA A 27 15.06 -2.44 -0.57
CA ALA A 27 15.21 -1.30 0.35
C ALA A 27 16.55 -0.56 0.15
N PRO A 28 17.71 -1.23 -0.03
CA PRO A 28 18.95 -0.57 -0.43
C PRO A 28 18.83 0.23 -1.75
N LEU A 29 18.18 -0.33 -2.77
CA LEU A 29 17.95 0.37 -4.04
C LEU A 29 17.07 1.61 -3.86
N ALA A 30 16.05 1.52 -3.00
CA ALA A 30 15.22 2.66 -2.67
C ALA A 30 15.96 3.75 -1.90
N ALA A 31 16.85 3.36 -0.99
CA ALA A 31 17.72 4.29 -0.28
C ALA A 31 18.71 5.01 -1.22
N GLU A 32 19.30 4.29 -2.19
CA GLU A 32 20.21 4.86 -3.20
C GLU A 32 19.52 5.92 -4.07
N HIS A 33 18.23 5.77 -4.32
CA HIS A 33 17.43 6.66 -5.17
C HIS A 33 16.32 7.38 -4.39
N LEU A 34 16.60 7.78 -3.15
CA LEU A 34 15.59 8.19 -2.18
C LEU A 34 14.68 9.33 -2.65
N ASP A 35 15.22 10.37 -3.29
CA ASP A 35 14.38 11.50 -3.75
C ASP A 35 13.40 11.07 -4.85
N GLN A 36 13.84 10.19 -5.76
CA GLN A 36 12.97 9.61 -6.78
C GLN A 36 11.91 8.70 -6.15
N PHE A 37 12.28 7.99 -5.08
CA PHE A 37 11.38 7.14 -4.34
C PHE A 37 10.32 7.95 -3.57
N LEU A 38 10.70 8.99 -2.85
CA LEU A 38 9.79 9.90 -2.16
C LEU A 38 8.80 10.56 -3.14
N ALA A 39 9.27 10.94 -4.32
CA ALA A 39 8.40 11.43 -5.39
C ALA A 39 7.42 10.36 -5.93
N ASP A 40 7.75 9.07 -5.84
CA ASP A 40 6.82 7.96 -6.15
C ASP A 40 5.83 7.71 -5.04
N HIS A 41 6.31 7.68 -3.80
CA HIS A 41 5.48 7.51 -2.64
C HIS A 41 4.41 8.61 -2.55
N ALA A 42 4.77 9.88 -2.75
CA ALA A 42 3.79 10.96 -2.78
C ALA A 42 2.70 10.76 -3.86
N VAL A 43 3.06 10.25 -5.04
CA VAL A 43 2.06 9.92 -6.07
C VAL A 43 1.19 8.74 -5.64
N CYS A 44 1.74 7.75 -4.94
CA CYS A 44 0.99 6.64 -4.41
C CYS A 44 -0.06 7.11 -3.40
N GLU A 45 0.28 7.92 -2.40
CA GLU A 45 -0.69 8.41 -1.39
C GLU A 45 -1.83 9.19 -2.05
N GLN A 46 -1.48 10.04 -3.02
CA GLN A 46 -2.48 10.76 -3.81
C GLN A 46 -3.43 9.80 -4.55
N GLN A 47 -2.89 8.71 -5.13
CA GLN A 47 -3.67 7.71 -5.86
C GLN A 47 -4.50 6.83 -4.94
N VAL A 48 -4.03 6.50 -3.73
CA VAL A 48 -4.81 5.76 -2.72
C VAL A 48 -6.00 6.59 -2.28
N ALA A 49 -5.79 7.87 -1.93
CA ALA A 49 -6.89 8.78 -1.57
C ALA A 49 -7.95 8.88 -2.69
N GLN A 50 -7.50 9.02 -3.94
CA GLN A 50 -8.40 9.05 -5.11
C GLN A 50 -9.13 7.72 -5.30
N TYR A 51 -8.44 6.60 -5.07
CA TYR A 51 -9.02 5.27 -5.21
C TYR A 51 -10.11 5.02 -4.18
N ALA A 52 -9.86 5.35 -2.91
CA ALA A 52 -10.85 5.25 -1.84
C ALA A 52 -12.13 6.04 -2.18
N LEU A 53 -12.00 7.30 -2.61
CA LEU A 53 -13.15 8.11 -3.03
C LEU A 53 -13.85 7.55 -4.29
N SER A 54 -13.13 6.87 -5.18
CA SER A 54 -13.74 6.23 -6.35
C SER A 54 -14.72 5.11 -5.96
N LEU A 55 -14.48 4.43 -4.83
CA LEU A 55 -15.39 3.39 -4.32
C LEU A 55 -16.76 3.98 -3.98
N VAL A 56 -16.79 5.20 -3.44
CA VAL A 56 -18.04 5.92 -3.14
C VAL A 56 -18.81 6.23 -4.43
N GLY A 57 -18.10 6.60 -5.50
CA GLY A 57 -18.72 6.81 -6.81
C GLY A 57 -19.27 5.53 -7.43
N PHE A 58 -18.65 4.38 -7.15
CA PHE A 58 -19.14 3.08 -7.62
C PHE A 58 -20.33 2.54 -6.80
N TYR A 59 -20.43 2.90 -5.53
CA TYR A 59 -21.43 2.39 -4.59
C TYR A 59 -22.06 3.54 -3.78
N PRO A 60 -22.75 4.51 -4.43
CA PRO A 60 -23.22 5.74 -3.79
C PRO A 60 -24.27 5.52 -2.71
N GLU A 61 -24.98 4.39 -2.74
CA GLU A 61 -25.96 3.99 -1.74
C GLU A 61 -25.36 3.44 -0.44
N ASP A 62 -24.08 3.05 -0.46
CA ASP A 62 -23.38 2.51 0.70
C ASP A 62 -22.74 3.64 1.52
N LEU A 63 -23.53 4.22 2.43
CA LEU A 63 -23.11 5.34 3.27
C LEU A 63 -22.03 4.95 4.28
N GLU A 64 -21.99 3.69 4.73
CA GLU A 64 -20.94 3.22 5.63
C GLU A 64 -19.60 3.14 4.90
N LEU A 65 -19.58 2.58 3.69
CA LEU A 65 -18.41 2.63 2.82
C LEU A 65 -18.00 4.08 2.53
N ALA A 66 -18.95 4.98 2.29
CA ALA A 66 -18.67 6.39 2.05
C ALA A 66 -17.95 7.06 3.23
N GLU A 67 -18.42 6.82 4.46
CA GLU A 67 -17.78 7.34 5.67
C GLU A 67 -16.37 6.77 5.85
N ARG A 68 -16.23 5.44 5.77
CA ARG A 68 -14.95 4.74 5.95
C ARG A 68 -13.92 5.12 4.89
N ALA A 69 -14.31 5.12 3.61
CA ALA A 69 -13.44 5.48 2.50
C ALA A 69 -13.08 6.97 2.51
N GLY A 70 -14.01 7.84 2.93
CA GLY A 70 -13.74 9.27 3.12
C GLY A 70 -12.71 9.53 4.22
N ALA A 71 -12.82 8.83 5.35
CA ALA A 71 -11.85 8.93 6.44
C ALA A 71 -10.45 8.44 6.01
N LEU A 72 -10.38 7.29 5.34
CA LEU A 72 -9.13 6.76 4.77
C LEU A 72 -8.51 7.77 3.79
N ALA A 73 -9.30 8.30 2.85
CA ALA A 73 -8.81 9.28 1.88
C ALA A 73 -8.27 10.56 2.55
N ALA A 74 -8.89 11.01 3.65
CA ALA A 74 -8.40 12.16 4.40
C ALA A 74 -7.07 11.87 5.11
N GLU A 75 -6.87 10.67 5.65
CA GLU A 75 -5.62 10.21 6.25
C GLU A 75 -4.51 10.12 5.19
N GLU A 76 -4.81 9.57 4.01
CA GLU A 76 -3.86 9.50 2.89
C GLU A 76 -3.43 10.86 2.36
N VAL A 77 -4.33 11.85 2.36
CA VAL A 77 -3.96 13.24 2.06
C VAL A 77 -2.99 13.80 3.12
N GLN A 78 -3.10 13.37 4.38
CA GLN A 78 -2.12 13.76 5.41
C GLN A 78 -0.77 13.07 5.15
N HIS A 79 -0.74 11.78 4.79
CA HIS A 79 0.49 11.08 4.41
C HIS A 79 1.18 11.78 3.24
N PHE A 80 0.42 12.05 2.16
CA PHE A 80 0.88 12.80 0.99
C PHE A 80 1.57 14.11 1.38
N ARG A 81 0.94 14.93 2.24
CA ARG A 81 1.49 16.22 2.67
C ARG A 81 2.81 16.06 3.43
N ARG A 82 2.95 15.01 4.23
CA ARG A 82 4.17 14.73 5.00
C ARG A 82 5.33 14.33 4.07
N VAL A 83 5.05 13.45 3.09
CA VAL A 83 6.04 13.07 2.07
C VAL A 83 6.46 14.27 1.23
N VAL A 84 5.52 15.12 0.82
CA VAL A 84 5.81 16.36 0.08
C VAL A 84 6.66 17.33 0.89
N ALA A 85 6.43 17.46 2.19
CA ALA A 85 7.22 18.33 3.05
C ALA A 85 8.70 17.88 3.09
N ILE A 86 8.94 16.58 3.28
CA ILE A 86 10.30 16.00 3.26
C ILE A 86 10.92 16.14 1.86
N LEU A 87 10.18 15.82 0.80
CA LEU A 87 10.68 15.97 -0.57
C LEU A 87 11.06 17.42 -0.88
N GLY A 88 10.26 18.38 -0.41
CA GLY A 88 10.51 19.81 -0.59
C GLY A 88 11.71 20.32 0.20
N SER A 89 11.94 19.85 1.43
CA SER A 89 13.12 20.22 2.22
C SER A 89 14.43 19.72 1.59
N ARG A 90 14.34 18.64 0.81
CA ARG A 90 15.44 18.05 0.02
C ARG A 90 15.63 18.72 -1.35
N GLY A 91 14.81 19.70 -1.71
CA GLY A 91 14.85 20.35 -3.03
C GLY A 91 14.32 19.49 -4.18
N GLY A 92 13.64 18.38 -3.86
CA GLY A 92 13.02 17.50 -4.83
C GLY A 92 11.72 18.05 -5.41
N SER A 93 11.19 17.37 -6.43
CA SER A 93 9.91 17.72 -7.05
C SER A 93 9.02 16.51 -7.21
N LEU A 94 7.70 16.73 -7.18
CA LEU A 94 6.73 15.67 -7.38
C LEU A 94 6.92 15.00 -8.74
N ALA A 95 6.81 13.67 -8.75
CA ALA A 95 6.63 12.98 -10.00
C ALA A 95 5.23 13.31 -10.56
N GLY A 96 5.15 13.67 -11.83
CA GLY A 96 3.85 13.83 -12.50
C GLY A 96 3.04 12.53 -12.51
N ARG A 97 1.80 12.59 -13.02
CA ARG A 97 0.97 11.39 -13.19
C ARG A 97 1.72 10.34 -13.99
N ARG A 98 1.76 9.12 -13.46
CA ARG A 98 2.40 7.95 -14.11
C ARG A 98 1.58 6.69 -13.92
N ALA A 99 1.79 5.76 -14.84
CA ALA A 99 1.33 4.39 -14.70
C ALA A 99 2.04 3.71 -13.53
N ASN A 100 1.30 2.91 -12.76
CA ASN A 100 1.84 1.95 -11.80
C ASN A 100 1.62 0.54 -12.38
N PRO A 101 2.65 -0.10 -12.96
CA PRO A 101 2.52 -1.39 -13.63
C PRO A 101 2.09 -2.52 -12.69
N TRP A 102 2.50 -2.47 -11.41
CA TRP A 102 1.99 -3.37 -10.38
C TRP A 102 0.47 -3.22 -10.23
N ALA A 103 0.00 -1.98 -10.09
CA ALA A 103 -1.43 -1.71 -9.90
C ALA A 103 -2.24 -2.08 -11.15
N GLN A 104 -1.71 -1.83 -12.35
CA GLN A 104 -2.38 -2.18 -13.61
C GLN A 104 -2.53 -3.69 -13.77
N ARG A 105 -1.46 -4.44 -13.50
CA ARG A 105 -1.48 -5.91 -13.61
C ARG A 105 -2.42 -6.54 -12.60
N LEU A 106 -2.41 -6.05 -11.35
CA LEU A 106 -3.34 -6.55 -10.34
C LEU A 106 -4.79 -6.17 -10.66
N ARG A 107 -5.05 -4.94 -11.12
CA ARG A 107 -6.40 -4.52 -11.60
C ARG A 107 -6.91 -5.38 -12.76
N ALA A 108 -6.03 -5.91 -13.61
CA ALA A 108 -6.41 -6.80 -14.71
C ALA A 108 -6.92 -8.18 -14.26
N ARG A 109 -6.76 -8.54 -12.98
CA ARG A 109 -7.30 -9.77 -12.39
C ARG A 109 -8.67 -9.60 -11.76
N LEU A 110 -9.17 -8.37 -11.65
CA LEU A 110 -10.49 -8.11 -11.06
C LEU A 110 -11.59 -8.58 -12.01
N GLU A 111 -12.57 -9.30 -11.47
CA GLU A 111 -13.73 -9.83 -12.16
C GLU A 111 -14.87 -8.82 -12.08
N LEU A 112 -14.98 -8.00 -13.12
CA LEU A 112 -16.00 -6.95 -13.20
C LEU A 112 -17.33 -7.48 -13.75
N GLY A 113 -18.44 -6.86 -13.33
CA GLY A 113 -19.79 -7.15 -13.85
C GLY A 113 -20.55 -8.24 -13.09
N ARG A 114 -20.06 -8.64 -11.92
CA ARG A 114 -20.69 -9.66 -11.07
C ARG A 114 -20.75 -9.18 -9.63
N GLU A 115 -21.80 -8.47 -9.24
CA GLU A 115 -21.98 -8.08 -7.83
C GLU A 115 -22.39 -9.29 -6.96
N PRO A 116 -21.99 -9.35 -5.67
CA PRO A 116 -21.13 -8.40 -4.95
C PRO A 116 -19.62 -8.60 -5.19
N TRP A 117 -19.22 -9.52 -6.08
CA TRP A 117 -17.82 -9.89 -6.30
C TRP A 117 -16.97 -8.80 -6.95
N THR A 118 -17.54 -7.97 -7.82
CA THR A 118 -16.88 -6.74 -8.32
C THR A 118 -16.46 -5.86 -7.15
N LYS A 119 -17.35 -5.67 -6.16
CA LYS A 119 -17.05 -4.87 -4.96
C LYS A 119 -15.99 -5.52 -4.08
N VAL A 120 -16.10 -6.83 -3.85
CA VAL A 120 -15.08 -7.60 -3.12
C VAL A 120 -13.71 -7.42 -3.77
N ASP A 121 -13.61 -7.58 -5.08
CA ASP A 121 -12.34 -7.43 -5.81
C ASP A 121 -11.73 -6.04 -5.70
N ARG A 122 -12.57 -4.99 -5.75
CA ARG A 122 -12.11 -3.62 -5.52
C ARG A 122 -11.57 -3.46 -4.08
N LEU A 123 -12.27 -3.97 -3.08
CA LEU A 123 -11.81 -3.90 -1.69
C LEU A 123 -10.51 -4.68 -1.49
N LEU A 124 -10.41 -5.91 -2.01
CA LEU A 124 -9.19 -6.73 -1.91
C LEU A 124 -8.00 -6.11 -2.67
N PHE A 125 -8.24 -5.43 -3.78
CA PHE A 125 -7.22 -4.65 -4.48
C PHE A 125 -6.68 -3.52 -3.58
N GLY A 126 -7.57 -2.80 -2.88
CA GLY A 126 -7.18 -1.83 -1.85
C GLY A 126 -6.34 -2.50 -0.75
N ALA A 127 -6.83 -3.59 -0.17
CA ALA A 127 -6.12 -4.32 0.88
C ALA A 127 -4.67 -4.70 0.50
N LEU A 128 -4.44 -5.15 -0.73
CA LEU A 128 -3.11 -5.55 -1.20
C LEU A 128 -2.15 -4.37 -1.44
N ILE A 129 -2.67 -3.19 -1.80
CA ILE A 129 -1.86 -1.96 -1.88
C ILE A 129 -1.31 -1.64 -0.49
N GLU A 130 -2.22 -1.44 0.46
CA GLU A 130 -1.90 -1.06 1.84
C GLU A 130 -0.99 -2.09 2.51
N ALA A 131 -1.25 -3.39 2.30
CA ALA A 131 -0.43 -4.45 2.85
C ALA A 131 1.02 -4.42 2.32
N ARG A 132 1.20 -4.21 1.00
CA ARG A 132 2.55 -4.13 0.41
C ARG A 132 3.26 -2.85 0.83
N SER A 133 2.55 -1.72 0.91
CA SER A 133 3.05 -0.46 1.48
C SER A 133 3.55 -0.66 2.91
N CYS A 134 2.75 -1.28 3.77
CA CYS A 134 3.09 -1.58 5.16
C CYS A 134 4.42 -2.37 5.28
N GLU A 135 4.53 -3.49 4.55
CA GLU A 135 5.75 -4.31 4.55
C GLU A 135 6.99 -3.50 4.11
N ARG A 136 6.85 -2.70 3.06
CA ARG A 136 7.97 -1.93 2.49
C ARG A 136 8.35 -0.71 3.32
N PHE A 137 7.38 -0.06 3.97
CA PHE A 137 7.66 0.99 4.93
C PHE A 137 8.41 0.47 6.15
N GLN A 138 8.11 -0.76 6.62
CA GLN A 138 8.89 -1.35 7.72
C GLN A 138 10.35 -1.56 7.30
N LEU A 139 10.58 -2.13 6.11
CA LEU A 139 11.93 -2.34 5.57
C LEU A 139 12.71 -1.02 5.40
N LEU A 140 12.02 0.06 4.99
CA LEU A 140 12.64 1.38 4.87
C LEU A 140 12.90 2.03 6.21
N ALA A 141 11.98 1.94 7.17
CA ALA A 141 12.17 2.45 8.51
C ALA A 141 13.43 1.85 9.16
N ASP A 142 13.61 0.53 9.02
CA ASP A 142 14.78 -0.17 9.54
C ASP A 142 16.06 0.16 8.74
N GLY A 143 15.97 0.15 7.41
CA GLY A 143 17.11 0.34 6.52
C GLY A 143 17.67 1.77 6.50
N LEU A 144 16.84 2.78 6.78
CA LEU A 144 17.22 4.20 6.72
C LEU A 144 17.58 4.79 8.09
N ALA A 145 17.38 4.05 9.19
CA ALA A 145 17.52 4.59 10.55
C ALA A 145 18.90 5.22 10.87
N GLY A 146 19.96 4.76 10.20
CA GLY A 146 21.31 5.29 10.37
C GLY A 146 21.59 6.55 9.53
N ASP A 147 21.25 6.50 8.24
CA ASP A 147 21.70 7.50 7.26
C ASP A 147 20.64 8.60 7.01
N GLU A 148 19.36 8.27 7.15
CA GLU A 148 18.22 9.14 6.83
C GLU A 148 17.15 9.10 7.95
N PRO A 149 17.49 9.52 9.19
CA PRO A 149 16.65 9.31 10.37
C PRO A 149 15.29 10.02 10.32
N GLU A 150 15.18 11.16 9.65
CA GLU A 150 13.90 11.85 9.44
C GLU A 150 12.95 11.03 8.56
N VAL A 151 13.50 10.43 7.50
CA VAL A 151 12.75 9.60 6.56
C VAL A 151 12.39 8.26 7.19
N ALA A 152 13.31 7.66 7.95
CA ALA A 152 13.02 6.45 8.73
C ALA A 152 11.87 6.69 9.73
N ALA A 153 11.86 7.82 10.43
CA ALA A 153 10.80 8.20 11.36
C ALA A 153 9.45 8.42 10.65
N LEU A 154 9.45 9.01 9.44
CA LEU A 154 8.26 9.07 8.60
C LEU A 154 7.71 7.65 8.36
N TYR A 155 8.50 6.74 7.79
CA TYR A 155 8.02 5.40 7.44
C TYR A 155 7.54 4.61 8.65
N GLY A 156 8.28 4.65 9.76
CA GLY A 156 7.86 4.00 11.01
C GLY A 156 6.51 4.51 11.53
N SER A 157 6.22 5.81 11.36
CA SER A 157 4.95 6.39 11.80
C SER A 157 3.74 6.04 10.92
N LEU A 158 3.96 5.61 9.66
CA LEU A 158 2.89 5.23 8.73
C LEU A 158 2.42 3.79 8.96
N LEU A 159 3.24 2.93 9.55
CA LEU A 159 2.95 1.50 9.67
C LEU A 159 1.59 1.20 10.30
N ALA A 160 1.23 1.93 11.35
CA ALA A 160 -0.02 1.72 12.06
C ALA A 160 -1.25 2.11 11.21
N SER A 161 -1.15 3.12 10.35
CA SER A 161 -2.25 3.49 9.44
C SER A 161 -2.39 2.48 8.31
N GLU A 162 -1.29 2.08 7.66
CA GLU A 162 -1.32 1.05 6.61
C GLU A 162 -1.91 -0.28 7.14
N ALA A 163 -1.52 -0.66 8.37
CA ALA A 163 -2.05 -1.84 9.03
C ALA A 163 -3.57 -1.75 9.24
N ARG A 164 -4.08 -0.58 9.65
CA ARG A 164 -5.52 -0.36 9.79
C ARG A 164 -6.23 -0.35 8.44
N HIS A 165 -5.64 0.26 7.41
CA HIS A 165 -6.27 0.43 6.10
C HIS A 165 -6.43 -0.90 5.37
N HIS A 166 -5.42 -1.76 5.35
CA HIS A 166 -5.60 -3.09 4.76
C HIS A 166 -6.64 -3.90 5.54
N GLY A 167 -6.62 -3.84 6.88
CA GLY A 167 -7.58 -4.52 7.74
C GLY A 167 -9.02 -4.06 7.49
N LEU A 168 -9.24 -2.75 7.31
CA LEU A 168 -10.54 -2.18 6.94
C LEU A 168 -11.05 -2.77 5.63
N TYR A 169 -10.23 -2.80 4.58
CA TYR A 169 -10.63 -3.37 3.30
C TYR A 169 -11.00 -4.86 3.39
N LEU A 170 -10.21 -5.64 4.14
CA LEU A 170 -10.49 -7.06 4.36
C LEU A 170 -11.79 -7.28 5.16
N ALA A 171 -12.06 -6.43 6.15
CA ALA A 171 -13.28 -6.49 6.95
C ALA A 171 -14.52 -6.23 6.07
N LEU A 172 -14.51 -5.14 5.31
CA LEU A 172 -15.59 -4.79 4.37
C LEU A 172 -15.82 -5.90 3.32
N ALA A 173 -14.74 -6.49 2.79
CA ALA A 173 -14.86 -7.60 1.84
C ALA A 173 -15.45 -8.86 2.51
N THR A 174 -15.08 -9.12 3.77
CA THR A 174 -15.57 -10.25 4.56
C THR A 174 -17.06 -10.13 4.85
N GLU A 175 -17.56 -8.94 5.13
CA GLU A 175 -18.98 -8.68 5.39
C GLU A 175 -19.86 -9.00 4.16
N LEU A 176 -19.34 -8.80 2.95
CA LEU A 176 -20.11 -9.03 1.71
C LEU A 176 -20.29 -10.50 1.35
N VAL A 177 -19.29 -11.35 1.58
CA VAL A 177 -19.27 -12.74 1.08
C VAL A 177 -18.92 -13.79 2.12
N GLY A 178 -18.63 -13.38 3.36
CA GLY A 178 -18.16 -14.24 4.43
C GLY A 178 -16.67 -14.60 4.30
N ARG A 179 -16.04 -14.84 5.46
CA ARG A 179 -14.59 -15.05 5.58
C ARG A 179 -14.05 -16.15 4.65
N PRO A 180 -14.60 -17.37 4.60
CA PRO A 180 -14.03 -18.42 3.76
C PRO A 180 -14.06 -18.10 2.25
N ALA A 181 -15.06 -17.34 1.81
CA ALA A 181 -15.20 -16.98 0.41
C ALA A 181 -14.29 -15.80 0.04
N MET A 182 -14.18 -14.82 0.95
CA MET A 182 -13.22 -13.72 0.85
C MET A 182 -11.78 -14.26 0.80
N GLU A 183 -11.38 -15.13 1.73
CA GLU A 183 -10.00 -15.67 1.82
C GLU A 183 -9.60 -16.42 0.55
N ARG A 184 -10.50 -17.24 -0.02
CA ARG A 184 -10.24 -17.91 -1.32
C ARG A 184 -10.02 -16.92 -2.46
N ARG A 185 -10.76 -15.81 -2.48
CA ARG A 185 -10.56 -14.80 -3.53
C ARG A 185 -9.29 -14.00 -3.31
N LEU A 186 -9.00 -13.65 -2.06
CA LEU A 186 -7.78 -12.98 -1.66
C LEU A 186 -6.55 -13.81 -2.02
N GLU A 187 -6.56 -15.13 -1.82
CA GLU A 187 -5.47 -16.04 -2.20
C GLU A 187 -5.15 -15.94 -3.70
N VAL A 188 -6.16 -15.87 -4.56
CA VAL A 188 -5.98 -15.70 -6.03
C VAL A 188 -5.28 -14.37 -6.35
N LEU A 189 -5.71 -13.27 -5.72
CA LEU A 189 -5.11 -11.96 -5.97
C LEU A 189 -3.70 -11.86 -5.36
N SER A 190 -3.49 -12.42 -4.18
CA SER A 190 -2.20 -12.46 -3.48
C SER A 190 -1.16 -13.29 -4.25
N ALA A 191 -1.61 -14.35 -4.94
CA ALA A 191 -0.75 -15.15 -5.82
C ALA A 191 -0.30 -14.36 -7.06
N GLU A 192 -1.18 -13.57 -7.66
CA GLU A 192 -0.78 -12.66 -8.74
C GLU A 192 0.16 -11.57 -8.22
N GLU A 193 -0.15 -10.96 -7.09
CA GLU A 193 0.69 -9.94 -6.45
C GLU A 193 2.11 -10.46 -6.20
N ALA A 194 2.23 -11.66 -5.65
CA ALA A 194 3.51 -12.34 -5.43
C ALA A 194 4.26 -12.59 -6.73
N ARG A 195 3.56 -12.93 -7.82
CA ARG A 195 4.18 -13.09 -9.15
C ARG A 195 4.70 -11.75 -9.67
N ILE A 196 3.93 -10.67 -9.53
CA ILE A 196 4.33 -9.32 -9.95
C ILE A 196 5.59 -8.88 -9.22
N VAL A 197 5.61 -9.00 -7.89
CA VAL A 197 6.78 -8.63 -7.06
C VAL A 197 7.96 -9.58 -7.27
N GLY A 198 7.68 -10.83 -7.66
CA GLY A 198 8.69 -11.82 -8.01
C GLY A 198 9.34 -11.63 -9.38
N GLU A 199 8.95 -10.65 -10.19
CA GLU A 199 9.58 -10.36 -11.48
C GLU A 199 10.63 -9.26 -11.37
N PRO A 200 11.73 -9.29 -12.14
CA PRO A 200 12.71 -8.20 -12.15
C PRO A 200 12.07 -6.89 -12.62
N TRP A 201 12.46 -5.78 -11.98
CA TRP A 201 12.01 -4.44 -12.35
C TRP A 201 13.21 -3.50 -12.54
N GLU A 202 13.10 -2.56 -13.49
CA GLU A 202 14.12 -1.53 -13.73
C GLU A 202 13.77 -0.23 -12.98
N GLY A 203 14.68 0.21 -12.09
CA GLY A 203 14.53 1.40 -11.27
C GLY A 203 13.75 1.17 -9.96
N VAL A 204 13.47 2.25 -9.22
CA VAL A 204 12.79 2.18 -7.91
C VAL A 204 11.35 2.70 -7.97
N ARG A 205 10.42 1.93 -7.38
CA ARG A 205 9.03 2.32 -7.09
C ARG A 205 8.57 1.63 -5.80
N LEU A 206 7.60 2.23 -5.11
CA LEU A 206 6.94 1.70 -3.91
C LEU A 206 6.32 0.33 -4.14
N HIS A 207 5.81 0.04 -5.34
CA HIS A 207 5.12 -1.22 -5.65
C HIS A 207 5.82 -2.08 -6.73
N ALA A 208 6.96 -1.64 -7.26
CA ALA A 208 7.71 -2.42 -8.27
C ALA A 208 8.34 -3.70 -7.68
N GLY A 209 8.58 -4.72 -8.51
CA GLY A 209 9.25 -5.97 -8.11
C GLY A 209 10.71 -5.79 -7.70
#